data_AF-A0AAF1AR75-F1
#
_entry.id   AF-A0AAF1AR75-F1
#
_cell.length_a   1.000
_cell.length_b   1.000
_cell.length_c   1.000
_cell.angle_alpha   90.00
_cell.angle_beta   90.00
_cell.angle_gamma   90.00
#
_symmetry.space_group_name_H-M   'P 1'
#
loop_
_entity.id
_entity.type
_entity.pdbx_description
1 polymer ?
#
loop_
_entity_poly.entity_id
_entity_poly.type
_entity_poly.pdbx_seq_one_letter_code
_entity_poly.pdbx_strand_id
1 'polypeptide(L)'
;MFHARCCAHILNLCVQDGLDPTEEIVDKVRDGVKYIAASEGRRIKFAEISKSLGLKCKKLILDVSTCWNSTYNMLACAIEFKNVFLIYITSDQGFKVYVPSEEDWERVAGVCFFLEVFSDVTKVVSGTGYSTSNLFLSKIRRVKKIIDKKAIDPNLHIREMARKMELKFEKYLGETNLVMC
;
A
#
# COMPACT_ATOMS: atom_id res chain seq x y z
N MET A 1 9.67 -31.49 5.58
CA MET A 1 9.76 -30.58 6.74
C MET A 1 8.79 -29.43 6.50
N PHE A 2 7.59 -29.49 7.09
CA PHE A 2 6.52 -28.51 6.85
C PHE A 2 6.88 -27.18 7.52
N HIS A 3 7.30 -26.19 6.71
CA HIS A 3 7.49 -24.83 7.19
C HIS A 3 6.10 -24.20 7.36
N ALA A 4 5.59 -24.16 8.59
CA ALA A 4 4.39 -23.39 8.90
C ALA A 4 4.71 -21.91 8.62
N ARG A 5 4.32 -21.42 7.45
CA ARG A 5 4.44 -19.99 7.12
C ARG A 5 3.51 -19.24 8.06
N CYS A 6 4.05 -18.27 8.79
CA CYS A 6 3.25 -17.42 9.67
C CYS A 6 2.15 -16.72 8.86
N CYS A 7 0.99 -16.54 9.47
CA CYS A 7 -0.20 -15.90 8.91
C CYS A 7 0.10 -14.50 8.34
N ALA A 8 0.95 -13.75 9.06
CA ALA A 8 1.42 -12.44 8.63
C ALA A 8 2.22 -12.53 7.31
N HIS A 9 2.97 -13.61 7.11
CA HIS A 9 3.71 -13.85 5.89
C HIS A 9 2.79 -14.20 4.71
N ILE A 10 1.77 -15.05 4.92
CA ILE A 10 0.78 -15.36 3.88
C ILE A 10 0.01 -14.10 3.48
N LEU A 11 -0.44 -13.32 4.47
CA LEU A 11 -1.12 -12.05 4.22
C LEU A 11 -0.22 -11.08 3.45
N ASN A 12 1.05 -10.97 3.85
CA ASN A 12 2.03 -10.15 3.15
C ASN A 12 2.19 -10.56 1.68
N LEU A 13 2.30 -11.86 1.40
CA LEU A 13 2.42 -12.36 0.02
C LEU A 13 1.15 -12.10 -0.81
N CYS A 14 -0.04 -12.26 -0.22
CA CYS A 14 -1.30 -11.97 -0.91
C CYS A 14 -1.40 -10.48 -1.23
N VAL A 15 -1.10 -9.61 -0.25
CA VAL A 15 -1.18 -8.16 -0.44
C VAL A 15 -0.17 -7.69 -1.49
N GLN A 16 1.04 -8.23 -1.50
CA GLN A 16 2.04 -7.91 -2.52
C GLN A 16 1.58 -8.31 -3.93
N ASP A 17 1.07 -9.52 -4.12
CA ASP A 17 0.58 -9.99 -5.43
C ASP A 17 -0.59 -9.14 -5.96
N GLY A 18 -1.43 -8.65 -5.04
CA GLY A 18 -2.51 -7.74 -5.37
C GLY A 18 -2.06 -6.31 -5.70
N LEU A 19 -0.82 -5.93 -5.41
CA LEU A 19 -0.26 -4.64 -5.79
C LEU A 19 0.32 -4.63 -7.20
N ASP A 20 0.65 -5.79 -7.79
CA ASP A 20 1.18 -5.91 -9.14
C ASP A 20 0.39 -5.10 -10.20
N PRO A 21 -0.96 -5.09 -10.24
CA PRO A 21 -1.69 -4.34 -11.27
C PRO A 21 -1.53 -2.82 -11.13
N THR A 22 -0.94 -2.37 -10.03
CA THR A 22 -0.72 -0.96 -9.68
C THR A 22 0.75 -0.58 -9.64
N GLU A 23 1.66 -1.48 -10.03
CA GLU A 23 3.11 -1.28 -9.96
C GLU A 23 3.52 0.02 -10.65
N GLU A 24 3.08 0.29 -11.87
CA GLU A 24 3.45 1.49 -12.63
C GLU A 24 3.14 2.80 -11.87
N ILE A 25 1.93 2.94 -11.32
CA ILE A 25 1.54 4.15 -10.59
C ILE A 25 2.24 4.27 -9.24
N VAL A 26 2.46 3.14 -8.56
CA VAL A 26 3.17 3.10 -7.27
C VAL A 26 4.65 3.44 -7.48
N ASP A 27 5.27 2.92 -8.54
CA ASP A 27 6.65 3.16 -8.93
C ASP A 27 6.87 4.64 -9.25
N LYS A 28 5.95 5.27 -9.97
CA LYS A 28 6.01 6.70 -10.27
C LYS A 28 6.04 7.55 -9.00
N VAL A 29 5.15 7.27 -8.03
CA VAL A 29 5.16 7.96 -6.74
C VAL A 29 6.44 7.66 -5.97
N ARG A 30 6.87 6.40 -5.95
CA ARG A 30 8.10 5.95 -5.28
C ARG A 30 9.33 6.68 -5.80
N ASP A 31 9.45 6.81 -7.11
CA ASP A 31 10.58 7.47 -7.74
C ASP A 31 10.55 8.97 -7.51
N GLY A 32 9.37 9.60 -7.45
CA GLY A 32 9.24 10.99 -7.02
C GLY A 32 9.71 11.20 -5.58
N VAL A 33 9.28 10.33 -4.67
CA VAL A 33 9.73 10.37 -3.27
C VAL A 33 11.24 10.18 -3.16
N LYS A 34 11.81 9.20 -3.88
CA LYS A 34 13.26 8.98 -3.95
C LYS A 34 14.00 10.19 -4.53
N TYR A 35 13.48 10.80 -5.58
CA TYR A 35 14.08 11.95 -6.24
C TYR A 35 14.26 13.13 -5.28
N ILE A 36 13.23 13.43 -4.49
CA ILE A 36 13.26 14.48 -3.46
C ILE A 36 14.23 14.09 -2.34
N ALA A 37 14.15 12.84 -1.87
CA ALA A 37 14.97 12.35 -0.76
C ALA A 37 16.47 12.28 -1.08
N ALA A 38 16.84 12.15 -2.35
CA ALA A 38 18.22 11.97 -2.82
C ALA A 38 19.14 13.16 -2.57
N SER A 39 18.61 14.37 -2.36
CA SER A 39 19.42 15.58 -2.16
C SER A 39 18.90 16.42 -1.01
N GLU A 40 19.81 16.92 -0.17
CA GLU A 40 19.47 17.84 0.91
C GLU A 40 18.80 19.12 0.39
N GLY A 41 19.33 19.71 -0.69
CA GLY A 41 18.73 20.90 -1.29
C GLY A 41 17.31 20.67 -1.79
N ARG A 42 17.00 19.48 -2.35
CA ARG A 42 15.64 19.11 -2.77
C ARG A 42 14.71 18.95 -1.59
N ARG A 43 15.17 18.30 -0.51
CA ARG A 43 14.40 18.14 0.73
C ARG A 43 14.07 19.48 1.38
N ILE A 44 15.01 20.41 1.42
CA ILE A 44 14.80 21.76 1.97
C ILE A 44 13.73 22.50 1.17
N LYS A 45 13.87 22.58 -0.15
CA LYS A 45 12.87 23.22 -1.02
C LYS A 45 11.48 22.60 -0.88
N PHE A 46 11.41 21.27 -0.85
CA PHE A 46 10.14 20.57 -0.66
C PHE A 46 9.49 20.89 0.70
N ALA A 47 10.31 20.95 1.77
CA ALA A 47 9.84 21.31 3.10
C ALA A 47 9.36 22.78 3.18
N GLU A 48 10.02 23.70 2.49
CA GLU A 48 9.61 25.11 2.40
C GLU A 48 8.23 25.25 1.74
N ILE A 49 8.00 24.55 0.62
CA ILE A 49 6.70 24.52 -0.06
C ILE A 49 5.64 23.85 0.82
N SER A 50 5.99 22.75 1.48
CA SER A 50 5.07 22.08 2.42
C SER A 50 4.63 23.02 3.54
N LYS A 51 5.57 23.80 4.08
CA LYS A 51 5.32 24.78 5.13
C LYS A 51 4.47 25.95 4.63
N SER A 52 4.70 26.44 3.41
CA SER A 52 3.91 27.54 2.84
C SER A 52 2.45 27.15 2.59
N LEU A 53 2.18 25.86 2.34
CA LEU A 53 0.83 25.30 2.25
C LEU A 53 0.18 24.96 3.61
N GLY A 54 0.85 25.26 4.73
CA GLY A 54 0.33 24.99 6.07
C GLY A 54 0.31 23.51 6.46
N LEU A 55 0.99 22.64 5.71
CA LEU A 55 1.13 21.23 6.09
C LEU A 55 2.07 21.12 7.28
N LYS A 56 1.69 20.31 8.28
CA LYS A 56 2.59 19.98 9.40
C LYS A 56 3.87 19.36 8.84
N CYS A 57 5.02 19.59 9.47
CA CYS A 57 6.32 19.02 9.11
C CYS A 57 6.33 17.47 9.21
N LYS A 58 5.64 16.80 8.29
CA LYS A 58 5.81 15.37 8.00
C LYS A 58 6.89 15.27 6.93
N LYS A 59 7.85 14.37 7.13
CA LYS A 59 8.82 14.03 6.08
C LYS A 59 8.17 12.99 5.17
N LEU A 60 8.49 13.03 3.88
CA LEU A 60 8.13 11.93 2.97
C LEU A 60 8.68 10.61 3.51
N ILE A 61 7.88 9.56 3.39
CA ILE A 61 8.22 8.21 3.85
C ILE A 61 8.78 7.43 2.66
N LEU A 62 9.99 6.90 2.78
CA LEU A 62 10.58 6.02 1.77
C LEU A 62 9.90 4.65 1.78
N ASP A 63 9.65 4.11 0.60
CA ASP A 63 9.12 2.76 0.44
C ASP A 63 10.21 1.69 0.46
N VAL A 64 9.86 0.55 1.04
CA VAL A 64 10.57 -0.73 0.98
C VAL A 64 9.65 -1.67 0.20
N SER A 65 9.92 -1.87 -1.08
CA SER A 65 9.01 -2.56 -2.02
C SER A 65 8.65 -3.99 -1.60
N THR A 66 9.49 -4.65 -0.80
CA THR A 66 9.25 -5.97 -0.23
C THR A 66 8.35 -5.95 1.02
N CYS A 67 7.80 -4.80 1.39
CA CYS A 67 6.95 -4.62 2.58
C CYS A 67 5.76 -3.72 2.25
N TRP A 68 4.58 -4.32 2.04
CA TRP A 68 3.38 -3.57 1.63
C TRP A 68 2.96 -2.49 2.65
N ASN A 69 3.29 -2.67 3.94
CA ASN A 69 3.07 -1.65 4.97
C ASN A 69 3.89 -0.39 4.68
N SER A 70 5.13 -0.55 4.20
CA SER A 70 5.98 0.56 3.78
C SER A 70 5.39 1.27 2.56
N THR A 71 4.87 0.50 1.61
CA THR A 71 4.24 1.04 0.40
C THR A 71 2.98 1.82 0.74
N TYR A 72 2.11 1.27 1.61
CA TYR A 72 0.95 1.97 2.15
C TYR A 72 1.34 3.28 2.82
N ASN A 73 2.32 3.26 3.74
CA ASN A 73 2.75 4.45 4.46
C ASN A 73 3.33 5.52 3.51
N MET A 74 4.10 5.13 2.50
CA MET A 74 4.59 6.04 1.46
C MET A 74 3.42 6.68 0.71
N LEU A 75 2.49 5.87 0.18
CA LEU A 75 1.40 6.38 -0.65
C LEU A 75 0.45 7.27 0.17
N ALA A 76 0.09 6.87 1.40
CA ALA A 76 -0.75 7.66 2.30
C ALA A 76 -0.09 9.01 2.62
N CYS A 77 1.22 9.03 2.85
CA CYS A 77 1.97 10.25 3.04
C CYS A 77 2.03 11.10 1.76
N ALA A 78 2.30 10.50 0.60
CA ALA A 78 2.42 11.20 -0.67
C ALA A 78 1.12 11.88 -1.10
N ILE A 79 -0.05 11.27 -0.83
CA ILE A 79 -1.36 11.87 -1.10
C ILE A 79 -1.53 13.21 -0.35
N GLU A 80 -1.10 13.28 0.91
CA GLU A 80 -1.14 14.54 1.69
C GLU A 80 -0.28 15.64 1.05
N PHE A 81 0.73 15.25 0.28
CA PHE A 81 1.66 16.15 -0.40
C PHE A 81 1.34 16.40 -1.89
N LYS A 82 0.20 15.93 -2.40
CA LYS A 82 -0.19 16.11 -3.82
C LYS A 82 0.01 17.54 -4.34
N ASN A 83 -0.47 18.54 -3.59
CA ASN A 83 -0.33 19.95 -3.97
C ASN A 83 1.12 20.45 -3.89
N VAL A 84 1.92 19.91 -2.97
CA VAL A 84 3.36 20.21 -2.87
C VAL A 84 4.08 19.66 -4.10
N PHE A 85 3.75 18.45 -4.55
CA PHE A 85 4.33 17.87 -5.77
C PHE A 85 4.07 18.76 -6.99
N LEU A 86 2.84 19.27 -7.13
CA LEU A 86 2.46 20.16 -8.23
C LEU A 86 3.24 21.48 -8.21
N ILE A 87 3.37 22.12 -7.05
CA ILE A 87 4.11 23.38 -6.91
C ILE A 87 5.62 23.15 -7.07
N TYR A 88 6.16 22.02 -6.59
CA TYR A 88 7.58 21.70 -6.65
C TYR A 88 8.13 21.69 -8.09
N ILE A 89 7.31 21.33 -9.09
CA ILE A 89 7.68 21.38 -10.51
C ILE A 89 8.15 22.78 -10.93
N THR A 90 7.58 23.85 -10.34
CA THR A 90 7.98 25.23 -10.64
C THR A 90 9.40 25.54 -10.18
N SER A 91 9.89 24.84 -9.14
CA SER A 91 11.22 24.99 -8.57
C SER A 91 12.25 24.04 -9.17
N ASP A 92 11.80 22.89 -9.71
CA ASP A 92 12.64 21.87 -10.33
C ASP A 92 11.84 21.14 -11.42
N GLN A 93 12.01 21.57 -12.67
CA GLN A 93 11.31 20.98 -13.82
C GLN A 93 11.70 19.51 -14.06
N GLY A 94 12.87 19.07 -13.59
CA GLY A 94 13.30 17.68 -13.65
C GLY A 94 12.40 16.73 -12.84
N PHE A 95 11.63 17.27 -11.90
CA PHE A 95 10.68 16.51 -11.10
C PHE A 95 9.40 16.13 -11.85
N LYS A 96 9.06 16.83 -12.94
CA LYS A 96 7.77 16.70 -13.64
C LYS A 96 7.42 15.26 -14.05
N VAL A 97 8.42 14.46 -14.43
CA VAL A 97 8.24 13.06 -14.84
C VAL A 97 7.66 12.18 -13.72
N TYR A 98 7.90 12.54 -12.46
CA TYR A 98 7.47 11.76 -11.30
C TYR A 98 6.12 12.21 -10.72
N VAL A 99 5.48 13.23 -11.30
CA VAL A 99 4.22 13.76 -10.79
C VAL A 99 3.05 12.97 -11.40
N PRO A 100 2.26 12.26 -10.60
CA PRO A 100 1.07 11.55 -11.07
C PRO A 100 0.04 12.52 -11.65
N SER A 101 -0.73 12.07 -12.64
CA SER A 101 -1.89 12.81 -13.13
C SER A 101 -3.01 12.83 -12.07
N GLU A 102 -4.05 13.66 -12.27
CA GLU A 102 -5.22 13.66 -11.39
C GLU A 102 -5.88 12.28 -11.32
N GLU A 103 -6.02 11.59 -12.45
CA GLU A 103 -6.54 10.22 -12.52
C GLU A 103 -5.62 9.23 -11.77
N ASP A 104 -4.30 9.36 -11.92
CA ASP A 104 -3.35 8.50 -11.19
C ASP A 104 -3.44 8.73 -9.68
N TRP A 105 -3.64 9.97 -9.23
CA TRP A 105 -3.85 10.27 -7.81
C TRP A 105 -5.12 9.61 -7.26
N GLU A 106 -6.20 9.58 -8.05
CA GLU A 106 -7.42 8.84 -7.68
C GLU A 106 -7.16 7.34 -7.57
N ARG A 107 -6.39 6.77 -8.50
CA ARG A 107 -5.97 5.36 -8.44
C ARG A 107 -5.12 5.08 -7.21
N VAL A 108 -4.13 5.94 -6.91
CA VAL A 108 -3.28 5.85 -5.71
C VAL A 108 -4.11 5.93 -4.42
N ALA A 109 -5.12 6.81 -4.37
CA ALA A 109 -6.05 6.87 -3.25
C ALA A 109 -6.86 5.57 -3.10
N GLY A 110 -7.31 4.98 -4.22
CA GLY A 110 -7.96 3.67 -4.23
C GLY A 110 -7.07 2.55 -3.66
N VAL A 111 -5.80 2.50 -4.08
CA VAL A 111 -4.81 1.55 -3.53
C VAL A 111 -4.64 1.75 -2.03
N CYS A 112 -4.45 2.99 -1.58
CA CYS A 112 -4.33 3.32 -0.16
C CYS A 112 -5.54 2.86 0.64
N PHE A 113 -6.74 3.16 0.17
CA PHE A 113 -7.98 2.75 0.84
C PHE A 113 -8.10 1.23 0.93
N PHE A 114 -7.71 0.51 -0.12
CA PHE A 114 -7.73 -0.95 -0.09
C PHE A 114 -6.70 -1.52 0.90
N LEU A 115 -5.48 -0.97 0.91
CA LEU A 115 -4.40 -1.37 1.83
C LEU A 115 -4.70 -1.03 3.29
N GLU A 116 -5.40 0.07 3.56
CA GLU A 116 -5.79 0.50 4.91
C GLU A 116 -6.58 -0.60 5.64
N VAL A 117 -7.47 -1.29 4.91
CA VAL A 117 -8.25 -2.40 5.46
C VAL A 117 -7.35 -3.53 6.00
N PHE A 118 -6.22 -3.78 5.35
CA PHE A 118 -5.23 -4.76 5.80
C PHE A 118 -4.33 -4.22 6.90
N SER A 119 -4.02 -2.92 6.88
CA SER A 119 -3.25 -2.22 7.93
C SER A 119 -3.95 -2.35 9.29
N ASP A 120 -5.26 -2.13 9.33
CA ASP A 120 -6.05 -2.26 10.55
C ASP A 120 -6.10 -3.70 11.08
N VAL A 121 -6.27 -4.67 10.18
CA VAL A 121 -6.21 -6.10 10.56
C VAL A 121 -4.82 -6.44 11.10
N THR A 122 -3.76 -5.91 10.51
CA THR A 122 -2.37 -6.19 10.91
C THR A 122 -2.03 -5.56 12.26
N LYS A 123 -2.45 -4.32 12.55
CA LYS A 123 -2.27 -3.69 13.87
C LYS A 123 -2.92 -4.51 14.98
N VAL A 124 -4.11 -5.06 14.73
CA VAL A 124 -4.82 -5.95 15.67
C VAL A 124 -4.13 -7.32 15.82
N VAL A 125 -3.34 -7.77 14.83
CA VAL A 125 -2.55 -9.01 14.90
C VAL A 125 -1.24 -8.79 15.66
N SER A 126 -0.53 -7.70 15.39
CA SER A 126 0.76 -7.38 16.01
C SER A 126 0.64 -7.02 17.49
N GLY A 127 -0.53 -6.54 17.95
CA GLY A 127 -0.79 -6.21 19.35
C GLY A 127 -1.19 -7.41 20.23
N THR A 128 -1.55 -8.55 19.65
CA THR A 128 -1.91 -9.76 20.41
C THR A 128 -0.70 -10.69 20.49
N GLY A 129 0.04 -10.64 21.60
CA GLY A 129 1.10 -11.62 21.87
C GLY A 129 0.54 -13.04 21.80
N TYR A 130 1.03 -13.83 20.82
CA TYR A 130 0.65 -15.21 20.52
C TYR A 130 -0.87 -15.47 20.35
N SER A 131 -1.34 -15.49 19.10
CA SER A 131 -2.71 -15.88 18.77
C SER A 131 -2.90 -17.41 18.82
N THR A 132 -3.76 -17.90 19.72
CA THR A 132 -4.33 -19.25 19.63
C THR A 132 -5.03 -19.46 18.28
N SER A 133 -4.96 -20.66 17.70
CA SER A 133 -5.45 -21.00 16.35
C SER A 133 -6.89 -20.55 16.01
N ASN A 134 -7.78 -20.42 17.01
CA ASN A 134 -9.15 -19.93 16.83
C ASN A 134 -9.24 -18.42 16.50
N LEU A 135 -8.35 -17.60 17.06
CA LEU A 135 -8.25 -16.17 16.75
C LEU A 135 -7.67 -15.94 15.34
N PHE A 136 -6.93 -16.92 14.84
CA PHE A 136 -6.33 -16.91 13.51
C PHE A 136 -7.39 -17.17 12.41
N LEU A 137 -8.19 -18.23 12.55
CA LEU A 137 -9.22 -18.56 11.57
C LEU A 137 -10.26 -17.44 11.43
N SER A 138 -10.68 -16.81 12.53
CA SER A 138 -11.64 -15.70 12.49
C SER A 138 -11.10 -14.48 11.74
N LYS A 139 -9.79 -14.17 11.88
CA LYS A 139 -9.14 -13.06 11.17
C LYS A 139 -8.94 -13.37 9.69
N ILE A 140 -8.53 -14.58 9.34
CA ILE A 140 -8.44 -15.00 7.92
C ILE A 140 -9.81 -14.95 7.24
N ARG A 141 -10.87 -15.42 7.91
CA ARG A 141 -12.24 -15.32 7.39
C ARG A 141 -12.66 -13.87 7.17
N ARG A 142 -12.28 -12.95 8.07
CA ARG A 142 -12.55 -11.52 7.91
C ARG A 142 -11.83 -10.94 6.69
N VAL A 143 -10.55 -11.29 6.50
CA VAL A 143 -9.76 -10.87 5.33
C VAL A 143 -10.39 -11.42 4.03
N LYS A 144 -10.70 -12.72 3.97
CA LYS A 144 -11.34 -13.32 2.78
C LYS A 144 -12.67 -12.63 2.46
N LYS A 145 -13.55 -12.38 3.43
CA LYS A 145 -14.80 -11.64 3.22
C LYS A 145 -14.59 -10.24 2.63
N ILE A 146 -13.53 -9.55 3.03
CA ILE A 146 -13.18 -8.23 2.47
C ILE A 146 -12.73 -8.37 1.01
N ILE A 147 -11.85 -9.34 0.74
CA ILE A 147 -11.38 -9.63 -0.62
C ILE A 147 -12.57 -9.99 -1.52
N ASP A 148 -13.46 -10.88 -1.10
CA ASP A 148 -14.65 -11.31 -1.86
C ASP A 148 -15.56 -10.13 -2.21
N LYS A 149 -15.80 -9.25 -1.22
CA LYS A 149 -16.60 -8.03 -1.44
C LYS A 149 -15.93 -7.10 -2.45
N LYS A 150 -14.60 -7.01 -2.43
CA LYS A 150 -13.82 -6.15 -3.33
C LYS A 150 -13.63 -6.77 -4.72
N ALA A 151 -13.71 -8.09 -4.85
CA ALA A 151 -13.65 -8.81 -6.13
C ALA A 151 -14.88 -8.57 -7.04
N ILE A 152 -15.92 -7.91 -6.52
CA ILE A 152 -17.09 -7.45 -7.27
C ILE A 152 -17.28 -5.93 -7.20
N ASP A 153 -16.25 -5.18 -6.79
CA ASP A 153 -16.32 -3.72 -6.69
C ASP A 153 -16.57 -3.09 -8.08
N PRO A 154 -17.43 -2.05 -8.19
CA PRO A 154 -17.62 -1.31 -9.44
C PRO A 154 -16.31 -0.71 -9.99
N ASN A 155 -15.38 -0.35 -9.11
CA ASN A 155 -14.07 0.14 -9.51
C ASN A 155 -13.22 -1.02 -10.06
N LEU A 156 -12.94 -0.97 -11.37
CA LEU A 156 -12.17 -2.00 -12.08
C LEU A 156 -10.80 -2.26 -11.44
N HIS A 157 -10.09 -1.21 -11.02
CA HIS A 157 -8.76 -1.34 -10.42
C HIS A 157 -8.82 -2.08 -9.09
N ILE A 158 -9.74 -1.66 -8.20
CA ILE A 158 -9.94 -2.32 -6.89
C ILE A 158 -10.35 -3.78 -7.08
N ARG A 159 -11.21 -4.02 -8.06
CA ARG A 159 -11.67 -5.37 -8.41
C ARG A 159 -10.52 -6.26 -8.89
N GLU A 160 -9.66 -5.75 -9.75
CA GLU A 160 -8.51 -6.50 -10.28
C GLU A 160 -7.51 -6.83 -9.17
N MET A 161 -7.19 -5.87 -8.30
CA MET A 161 -6.35 -6.09 -7.13
C MET A 161 -6.94 -7.19 -6.24
N ALA A 162 -8.23 -7.09 -5.92
CA ALA A 162 -8.92 -8.06 -5.07
C ALA A 162 -8.94 -9.47 -5.69
N ARG A 163 -9.15 -9.58 -7.02
CA ARG A 163 -9.11 -10.87 -7.73
C ARG A 163 -7.73 -11.51 -7.70
N LYS A 164 -6.66 -10.73 -7.90
CA LYS A 164 -5.30 -11.26 -7.72
C LYS A 164 -5.05 -11.75 -6.30
N MET A 165 -5.46 -10.97 -5.29
CA MET A 165 -5.35 -11.39 -3.89
C MET A 165 -6.15 -12.66 -3.61
N GLU A 166 -7.35 -12.78 -4.17
CA GLU A 166 -8.22 -13.96 -4.05
C GLU A 166 -7.57 -15.22 -4.62
N LEU A 167 -7.09 -15.16 -5.87
CA LEU A 167 -6.39 -16.28 -6.52
C LEU A 167 -5.18 -16.74 -5.70
N LYS A 168 -4.41 -15.78 -5.17
CA LYS A 168 -3.26 -16.07 -4.32
C LYS A 168 -3.69 -16.71 -3.01
N PHE A 169 -4.77 -16.23 -2.41
CA PHE A 169 -5.32 -16.76 -1.17
C PHE A 169 -5.83 -18.20 -1.34
N GLU A 170 -6.56 -18.48 -2.42
CA GLU A 170 -7.09 -19.81 -2.74
C GLU A 170 -5.98 -20.82 -2.99
N LYS A 171 -4.94 -20.41 -3.73
CA LYS A 171 -3.74 -21.23 -3.94
C LYS A 171 -3.11 -21.62 -2.60
N TYR A 172 -2.95 -20.68 -1.66
CA TYR A 172 -2.39 -20.99 -0.34
C TYR A 172 -3.30 -21.89 0.51
N LEU A 173 -4.60 -21.70 0.48
CA LEU A 173 -5.55 -22.56 1.20
C LEU A 173 -5.54 -24.00 0.65
N GLY A 174 -5.48 -24.15 -0.67
CA GLY A 174 -5.36 -25.46 -1.34
C GLY A 174 -4.05 -26.17 -1.02
N GLU A 175 -2.93 -25.46 -0.98
CA GLU A 175 -1.60 -26.01 -0.64
C GLU A 175 -1.46 -26.40 0.84
N THR A 176 -2.26 -25.79 1.73
CA THR A 176 -2.18 -26.03 3.19
C THR A 176 -3.16 -27.08 3.72
N ASN A 177 -3.98 -27.71 2.86
CA ASN A 177 -5.11 -28.58 3.25
C ASN A 177 -6.05 -27.93 4.29
N LEU A 178 -6.00 -26.60 4.45
CA LEU A 178 -6.90 -25.83 5.29
C LEU A 178 -8.17 -25.56 4.48
N VAL A 179 -8.95 -26.61 4.24
CA VAL A 179 -10.30 -26.47 3.71
C VAL A 179 -11.14 -25.85 4.83
N MET A 180 -11.39 -24.54 4.74
CA MET A 180 -12.44 -23.93 5.55
C MET A 180 -13.78 -24.34 4.95
N CYS A 181 -14.30 -25.47 5.41
CA CYS A 181 -15.72 -25.80 5.32
C CYS A 181 -16.56 -24.78 6.10
#